data_AF-A0A968CZE9-F1
#
_entry.id   AF-A0A968CZE9-F1
#
_cell.length_a   1.000
_cell.length_b   1.000
_cell.length_c   1.000
_cell.angle_alpha   90.00
_cell.angle_beta   90.00
_cell.angle_gamma   90.00
#
_symmetry.space_group_name_H-M   'P 1'
#
loop_
_entity.id
_entity.type
_entity.pdbx_description
1 polymer ?
#
loop_
_entity_poly.entity_id
_entity_poly.type
_entity_poly.pdbx_seq_one_letter_code
_entity_poly.pdbx_strand_id
1 'polypeptide(L)'
;SLERQIGAMISKMIPYSDSAAFVKRVISSKIEEVVAYKELAGYLGAVGLLFAASGLFSTMRTILNRVYNIHSTTSMVLGKLKDIGMVLLVVILIPLFITVLPFFETVLDLAGRFALLKFLRFGGFQKLVLAVGSLLSIFTLFGLVYYLIPNKRIGLRTAAISALSASVLWEIAKQGFGFYIKHFASLGRIYGAYLLLVVVAFWIYYSSLVFIIGAEIGQLYRERSTA
;
A
#
# COMPACT_ATOMS: atom_id res chain seq x y z
N SER A 1 10.19 33.71 13.54
CA SER A 1 10.96 32.56 14.00
C SER A 1 10.03 31.65 14.81
N LEU A 2 9.99 30.38 14.44
CA LEU A 2 9.27 29.29 15.13
C LEU A 2 9.55 29.29 16.65
N GLU A 3 10.76 29.69 17.04
CA GLU A 3 11.23 29.76 18.43
C GLU A 3 10.47 30.77 19.29
N ARG A 4 10.03 31.91 18.70
CA ARG A 4 9.23 32.91 19.42
C ARG A 4 7.84 32.39 19.75
N GLN A 5 7.24 31.61 18.85
CA GLN A 5 5.91 31.04 19.06
C GLN A 5 5.95 29.90 20.08
N ILE A 6 6.97 29.04 20.00
CA ILE A 6 7.21 27.98 20.99
C ILE A 6 7.49 28.56 22.38
N GLY A 7 8.30 29.62 22.46
CA GLY A 7 8.61 30.28 23.73
C GLY A 7 7.39 30.86 24.44
N ALA A 8 6.47 31.49 23.69
CA ALA A 8 5.24 32.05 24.24
C ALA A 8 4.23 30.98 24.69
N MET A 9 4.22 29.81 24.04
CA MET A 9 3.32 28.70 24.38
C MET A 9 3.79 27.97 25.65
N ILE A 10 5.11 27.77 25.78
CA ILE A 10 5.72 27.13 26.96
C ILE A 10 5.55 27.99 28.21
N SER A 11 5.77 29.30 28.12
CA SER A 11 5.61 30.23 29.25
C SER A 11 4.17 30.35 29.73
N LYS A 12 3.20 30.05 28.87
CA LYS A 12 1.77 30.12 29.20
C LYS A 12 1.24 28.83 29.85
N MET A 13 1.89 27.69 29.63
CA MET A 13 1.46 26.39 30.15
C MET A 13 2.22 25.91 31.39
N ILE A 14 3.43 26.42 31.67
CA ILE A 14 4.27 25.97 32.80
C ILE A 14 4.62 27.16 33.71
N PRO A 15 4.06 27.27 34.93
CA PRO A 15 4.25 28.42 35.83
C PRO A 15 5.63 28.50 36.52
N TYR A 16 6.45 27.44 36.47
CA TYR A 16 7.76 27.39 37.14
C TYR A 16 8.90 27.74 36.16
N SER A 17 9.50 28.92 36.36
CA SER A 17 10.52 29.52 35.49
C SER A 17 11.79 28.66 35.30
N ASP A 18 12.21 27.92 36.33
CA ASP A 18 13.44 27.12 36.28
C ASP A 18 13.26 25.82 35.51
N SER A 19 12.12 25.15 35.68
CA SER A 19 11.79 23.95 34.91
C SER A 19 11.53 24.29 33.44
N ALA A 20 10.91 25.43 33.14
CA ALA A 20 10.72 25.91 31.77
C ALA A 20 12.06 26.27 31.10
N ALA A 21 13.00 26.89 31.83
CA ALA A 21 14.33 27.18 31.33
C ALA A 21 15.17 25.91 31.10
N PHE A 22 15.07 24.93 32.00
CA PHE A 22 15.72 23.62 31.86
C PHE A 22 15.18 22.84 30.66
N VAL A 23 13.85 22.70 30.54
CA VAL A 23 13.20 22.04 29.41
C VAL A 23 13.53 22.77 28.10
N LYS A 24 13.53 24.10 28.09
CA LYS A 24 13.93 24.89 26.92
C LYS A 24 15.40 24.65 26.53
N ARG A 25 16.34 24.58 27.49
CA ARG A 25 17.76 24.27 27.19
C ARG A 25 17.93 22.85 26.65
N VAL A 26 17.31 21.86 27.28
CA VAL A 26 17.39 20.45 26.87
C VAL A 26 16.76 20.22 25.50
N ILE A 27 15.62 20.86 25.23
CA ILE A 27 14.95 20.79 23.92
C ILE A 27 15.77 21.56 22.86
N SER A 28 16.27 22.76 23.17
CA SER A 28 17.04 23.56 22.19
C SER A 28 18.37 22.89 21.83
N SER A 29 19.08 22.31 22.81
CA SER A 29 20.33 21.60 22.57
C SER A 29 20.13 20.30 21.79
N LYS A 30 19.03 19.57 22.04
CA LYS A 30 18.69 18.37 21.26
C LYS A 30 18.10 18.67 19.90
N ILE A 31 17.44 19.82 19.70
CA ILE A 31 16.95 20.24 18.38
C ILE A 31 18.13 20.56 17.46
N GLU A 32 19.16 21.27 17.92
CA GLU A 32 20.34 21.54 17.10
C GLU A 32 21.05 20.23 16.68
N GLU A 33 21.15 19.27 17.59
CA GLU A 33 21.73 17.95 17.32
C GLU A 33 20.86 17.12 16.34
N VAL A 34 19.54 17.06 16.56
CA VAL A 34 18.60 16.37 15.67
C VAL A 34 18.52 17.03 14.30
N VAL A 35 18.62 18.37 14.21
CA VAL A 35 18.65 19.11 12.95
C VAL A 35 19.98 18.88 12.21
N ALA A 36 21.11 18.84 12.92
CA ALA A 36 22.42 18.54 12.33
C ALA A 36 22.48 17.11 11.75
N TYR A 37 21.89 16.13 12.42
CA TYR A 37 21.82 14.74 11.93
C TYR A 37 20.56 14.41 11.15
N LYS A 38 19.65 15.36 10.91
CA LYS A 38 18.34 15.11 10.24
C LYS A 38 18.51 14.49 8.86
N GLU A 39 19.50 14.96 8.09
CA GLU A 39 19.75 14.44 6.74
C GLU A 39 20.31 13.01 6.78
N LEU A 40 21.26 12.75 7.68
CA LEU A 40 21.83 11.42 7.90
C LEU A 40 20.79 10.43 8.45
N ALA A 41 20.00 10.85 9.44
CA ALA A 41 18.90 10.06 10.01
C ALA A 41 17.81 9.81 8.98
N GLY A 42 17.51 10.79 8.11
CA GLY A 42 16.57 10.63 7.00
C GLY A 42 17.05 9.60 5.98
N TYR A 43 18.31 9.66 5.56
CA TYR A 43 18.88 8.68 4.62
C TYR A 43 18.97 7.29 5.24
N LEU A 44 19.47 7.17 6.48
CA LEU A 44 19.53 5.89 7.19
C LEU A 44 18.13 5.31 7.42
N GLY A 45 17.15 6.14 7.76
CA GLY A 45 15.75 5.74 7.90
C GLY A 45 15.17 5.23 6.58
N ALA A 46 15.42 5.94 5.46
CA ALA A 46 14.98 5.52 4.14
C ALA A 46 15.60 4.19 3.71
N VAL A 47 16.92 4.02 3.89
CA VAL A 47 17.62 2.76 3.61
C VAL A 47 17.10 1.62 4.50
N GLY A 48 16.90 1.89 5.80
CA GLY A 48 16.33 0.94 6.74
C GLY A 48 14.92 0.51 6.35
N LEU A 49 14.09 1.45 5.90
CA LEU A 49 12.73 1.18 5.42
C LEU A 49 12.75 0.32 4.14
N LEU A 50 13.60 0.66 3.18
CA LEU A 50 13.77 -0.13 1.95
C LEU A 50 14.24 -1.55 2.26
N PHE A 51 15.16 -1.70 3.21
CA PHE A 51 15.63 -3.00 3.65
C PHE A 51 14.51 -3.81 4.33
N ALA A 52 13.75 -3.19 5.24
CA ALA A 52 12.61 -3.83 5.90
C ALA A 52 11.53 -4.24 4.89
N ALA A 53 11.19 -3.35 3.95
CA ALA A 53 10.23 -3.63 2.88
C ALA A 53 10.70 -4.77 1.97
N SER A 54 12.00 -4.85 1.66
CA SER A 54 12.55 -5.96 0.86
C SER A 54 12.28 -7.34 1.50
N GLY A 55 12.22 -7.41 2.84
CA GLY A 55 11.86 -8.63 3.56
C GLY A 55 10.45 -9.13 3.22
N LEU A 56 9.47 -8.22 3.12
CA LEU A 56 8.10 -8.55 2.72
C LEU A 56 8.05 -9.13 1.30
N PHE A 57 8.74 -8.50 0.35
CA PHE A 57 8.80 -8.98 -1.03
C PHE A 57 9.55 -10.31 -1.16
N SER A 58 10.60 -10.54 -0.37
CA SER A 58 11.27 -11.83 -0.30
C SER A 58 10.33 -12.94 0.18
N THR A 59 9.46 -12.65 1.15
CA THR A 59 8.44 -13.59 1.63
C THR A 59 7.39 -13.85 0.54
N MET A 60 6.84 -12.80 -0.08
CA MET A 60 5.89 -12.93 -1.19
C MET A 60 6.47 -13.79 -2.33
N ARG A 61 7.73 -13.55 -2.68
CA ARG A 61 8.44 -14.33 -3.70
C ARG A 61 8.58 -15.80 -3.29
N THR A 62 8.95 -16.08 -2.05
CA THR A 62 9.04 -17.45 -1.54
C THR A 62 7.69 -18.16 -1.62
N ILE A 63 6.60 -17.48 -1.23
CA ILE A 63 5.24 -18.01 -1.31
C ILE A 63 4.86 -18.30 -2.76
N LEU A 64 5.01 -17.32 -3.67
CA LEU A 64 4.67 -17.51 -5.08
C LEU A 64 5.52 -18.58 -5.76
N ASN A 65 6.82 -18.64 -5.46
CA ASN A 65 7.68 -19.71 -5.96
C ASN A 65 7.20 -21.08 -5.48
N ARG A 66 6.74 -21.19 -4.22
CA ARG A 66 6.18 -22.43 -3.69
C ARG A 66 4.85 -22.79 -4.38
N VAL A 67 3.92 -21.84 -4.52
CA VAL A 67 2.63 -22.04 -5.21
C VAL A 67 2.85 -22.47 -6.65
N TYR A 68 3.72 -21.79 -7.39
CA TYR A 68 4.00 -22.12 -8.81
C TYR A 68 4.97 -23.29 -9.00
N ASN A 69 5.35 -23.96 -7.91
CA ASN A 69 6.27 -25.10 -7.85
C ASN A 69 7.64 -24.83 -8.49
N ILE A 70 8.14 -23.59 -8.34
CA ILE A 70 9.40 -23.11 -8.90
C ILE A 70 10.53 -23.37 -7.90
N HIS A 71 11.37 -24.36 -8.20
CA HIS A 71 12.60 -24.63 -7.47
C HIS A 71 13.71 -23.81 -8.10
N SER A 72 14.18 -22.76 -7.44
CA SER A 72 15.24 -21.88 -7.96
C SER A 72 16.41 -21.81 -6.98
N THR A 73 17.60 -22.16 -7.45
CA THR A 73 18.88 -22.03 -6.74
C THR A 73 19.52 -20.65 -6.99
N THR A 74 18.74 -19.58 -6.89
CA THR A 74 19.30 -18.23 -7.09
C THR A 74 20.23 -17.86 -5.93
N SER A 75 21.35 -17.21 -6.22
CA SER A 75 22.25 -16.70 -5.17
C SER A 75 21.52 -15.68 -4.28
N MET A 76 21.81 -15.72 -2.97
CA MET A 76 21.12 -14.90 -1.96
C MET A 76 21.22 -13.38 -2.26
N VAL A 77 22.34 -12.95 -2.85
CA VAL A 77 22.60 -11.55 -3.23
C VAL A 77 21.73 -11.12 -4.41
N LEU A 78 21.65 -11.94 -5.46
CA LEU A 78 20.85 -11.62 -6.65
C LEU A 78 19.34 -11.63 -6.33
N GLY A 79 18.93 -12.52 -5.42
CA GLY A 79 17.59 -12.52 -4.85
C GLY A 79 17.26 -11.20 -4.14
N LYS A 80 18.13 -10.74 -3.23
CA LYS A 80 17.92 -9.47 -2.51
C LYS A 80 17.87 -8.25 -3.45
N LEU A 81 18.73 -8.21 -4.47
CA LEU A 81 18.72 -7.12 -5.44
C LEU A 81 17.40 -7.05 -6.21
N LYS A 82 16.85 -8.22 -6.60
CA LYS A 82 15.53 -8.31 -7.23
C LYS A 82 14.43 -7.81 -6.29
N ASP A 83 14.47 -8.17 -5.01
CA ASP A 83 13.47 -7.72 -4.04
C ASP A 83 13.50 -6.20 -3.86
N ILE A 84 14.69 -5.60 -3.76
CA ILE A 84 14.84 -4.14 -3.68
C ILE A 84 14.31 -3.47 -4.96
N GLY A 85 14.61 -4.03 -6.14
CA GLY A 85 14.06 -3.54 -7.40
C GLY A 85 12.52 -3.61 -7.45
N MET A 86 11.93 -4.66 -6.89
CA MET A 86 10.47 -4.80 -6.79
C MET A 86 9.84 -3.83 -5.80
N VAL A 87 10.49 -3.58 -4.66
CA VAL A 87 10.08 -2.53 -3.72
C VAL A 87 10.04 -1.17 -4.43
N LEU A 88 11.11 -0.81 -5.15
CA LEU A 88 11.17 0.46 -5.88
C LEU A 88 10.08 0.57 -6.95
N LEU A 89 9.85 -0.52 -7.70
CA LEU A 89 8.79 -0.56 -8.70
C LEU A 89 7.43 -0.29 -8.05
N VAL A 90 7.10 -0.97 -6.96
CA VAL A 90 5.80 -0.80 -6.27
C VAL A 90 5.67 0.57 -5.62
N VAL A 91 6.76 1.14 -5.07
CA VAL A 91 6.79 2.50 -4.51
C VAL A 91 6.45 3.54 -5.57
N ILE A 92 6.85 3.33 -6.83
CA ILE A 92 6.50 4.22 -7.95
C ILE A 92 5.08 3.92 -8.47
N LEU A 93 4.71 2.64 -8.53
CA LEU A 93 3.45 2.20 -9.13
C LEU A 93 2.23 2.57 -8.30
N ILE A 94 2.30 2.42 -6.97
CA ILE A 94 1.15 2.68 -6.08
C ILE A 94 0.67 4.14 -6.17
N PRO A 95 1.53 5.17 -6.04
CA PRO A 95 1.12 6.57 -6.21
C PRO A 95 0.54 6.84 -7.60
N LEU A 96 1.12 6.25 -8.64
CA LEU A 96 0.61 6.38 -10.00
C LEU A 96 -0.83 5.86 -10.08
N PHE A 97 -1.10 4.65 -9.61
CA PHE A 97 -2.44 4.06 -9.61
C PHE A 97 -3.45 4.83 -8.76
N ILE A 98 -3.04 5.34 -7.59
CA ILE A 98 -3.91 6.16 -6.74
C ILE A 98 -4.28 7.48 -7.45
N THR A 99 -3.37 8.03 -8.26
CA THR A 99 -3.58 9.31 -8.96
C THR A 99 -4.42 9.16 -10.23
N VAL A 100 -4.44 7.97 -10.85
CA VAL A 100 -5.18 7.73 -12.11
C VAL A 100 -6.67 7.99 -11.95
N LEU A 101 -7.32 7.46 -10.90
CA LEU A 101 -8.78 7.62 -10.74
C LEU A 101 -9.22 9.09 -10.53
N PRO A 102 -8.63 9.87 -9.59
CA PRO A 102 -8.95 11.29 -9.46
C PRO A 102 -8.60 12.11 -10.70
N PHE A 103 -7.52 11.74 -11.42
CA PHE A 103 -7.16 12.40 -12.67
C PHE A 103 -8.27 12.23 -13.72
N PHE A 104 -8.77 10.99 -13.91
CA PHE A 104 -9.90 10.73 -14.81
C PHE A 104 -11.16 11.48 -14.38
N GLU A 105 -11.49 11.52 -13.08
CA GLU A 105 -12.63 12.29 -12.58
C GLU A 105 -12.50 13.80 -12.88
N THR A 106 -11.30 14.36 -12.67
CA THR A 106 -11.01 15.78 -12.92
C THR A 106 -11.11 16.11 -14.42
N VAL A 107 -10.56 15.26 -15.28
CA VAL A 107 -10.64 15.42 -16.74
C VAL A 107 -12.09 15.32 -17.22
N LEU A 108 -12.87 14.38 -16.69
CA LEU A 108 -14.30 14.26 -17.01
C LEU A 108 -15.12 15.47 -16.54
N ASP A 109 -14.83 16.03 -15.37
CA ASP A 109 -15.50 17.23 -14.86
C ASP A 109 -15.18 18.47 -15.71
N LEU A 110 -13.90 18.63 -16.11
CA LEU A 110 -13.46 19.70 -17.03
C LEU A 110 -14.10 19.56 -18.42
N ALA A 111 -14.17 18.33 -18.95
CA ALA A 111 -14.77 18.05 -20.26
C ALA A 111 -16.29 18.18 -20.25
N GLY A 112 -16.94 17.92 -19.10
CA GLY A 112 -18.37 18.11 -18.88
C GLY A 112 -18.86 19.57 -18.96
N ARG A 113 -17.95 20.55 -19.06
CA ARG A 113 -18.26 21.96 -19.37
C ARG A 113 -18.58 22.19 -20.86
N PHE A 114 -18.25 21.24 -21.74
CA PHE A 114 -18.64 21.27 -23.15
C PHE A 114 -19.97 20.53 -23.37
N ALA A 115 -20.94 21.21 -23.98
CA ALA A 115 -22.33 20.74 -24.12
C ALA A 115 -22.50 19.37 -24.82
N LEU A 116 -21.51 18.93 -25.60
CA LEU A 116 -21.52 17.64 -26.33
C LEU A 116 -21.36 16.41 -25.41
N LEU A 117 -20.80 16.57 -24.20
CA LEU A 117 -20.46 15.46 -23.29
C LEU A 117 -21.44 15.32 -22.12
N LYS A 118 -22.54 16.08 -22.12
CA LYS A 118 -23.60 15.99 -21.09
C LYS A 118 -24.25 14.60 -21.01
N PHE A 119 -24.16 13.79 -22.07
CA PHE A 119 -24.61 12.40 -22.08
C PHE A 119 -23.72 11.47 -21.22
N LEU A 120 -22.42 11.77 -21.04
CA LEU A 120 -21.56 11.05 -20.10
C LEU A 120 -21.97 11.29 -18.62
N ARG A 121 -22.74 12.35 -18.36
CA ARG A 121 -23.32 12.67 -17.05
C ARG A 121 -24.58 11.85 -16.71
N PHE A 122 -24.97 10.88 -17.54
CA PHE A 122 -25.85 9.81 -17.06
C PHE A 122 -25.12 9.08 -15.93
N GLY A 123 -25.54 9.31 -14.68
CA GLY A 123 -24.83 8.84 -13.49
C GLY A 123 -24.56 7.33 -13.42
N GLY A 124 -25.20 6.53 -14.27
CA GLY A 124 -24.87 5.11 -14.47
C GLY A 124 -23.59 4.89 -15.28
N PHE A 125 -23.35 5.65 -16.36
CA PHE A 125 -22.19 5.47 -17.24
C PHE A 125 -20.89 5.89 -16.54
N GLN A 126 -20.89 7.05 -15.87
CA GLN A 126 -19.73 7.50 -15.10
C GLN A 126 -19.36 6.51 -13.98
N LYS A 127 -20.34 5.99 -13.24
CA LYS A 127 -20.11 4.97 -12.21
C LYS A 127 -19.57 3.67 -12.81
N LEU A 128 -20.08 3.26 -13.97
CA LEU A 128 -19.59 2.07 -14.67
C LEU A 128 -18.13 2.25 -15.11
N VAL A 129 -17.78 3.40 -15.71
CA VAL A 129 -16.41 3.72 -16.14
C VAL A 129 -15.45 3.71 -14.95
N LEU A 130 -15.83 4.32 -13.82
CA LEU A 130 -15.02 4.31 -12.61
C LEU A 130 -14.87 2.91 -12.01
N ALA A 131 -15.95 2.13 -11.97
CA ALA A 131 -15.91 0.75 -11.46
C ALA A 131 -15.00 -0.14 -12.32
N VAL A 132 -15.12 -0.05 -13.65
CA VAL A 132 -14.27 -0.78 -14.60
C VAL A 132 -12.83 -0.30 -14.52
N GLY A 133 -12.59 1.01 -14.42
CA GLY A 133 -11.26 1.58 -14.26
C GLY A 133 -10.56 1.13 -12.97
N SER A 134 -11.30 1.08 -11.86
CA SER A 134 -10.82 0.53 -10.58
C SER A 134 -10.46 -0.95 -10.73
N LEU A 135 -11.35 -1.75 -11.31
CA LEU A 135 -11.11 -3.18 -11.52
C LEU A 135 -9.88 -3.43 -12.40
N LEU A 136 -9.74 -2.70 -13.51
CA LEU A 136 -8.59 -2.79 -14.41
C LEU A 136 -7.30 -2.37 -13.72
N SER A 137 -7.36 -1.37 -12.83
CA SER A 137 -6.20 -0.92 -12.06
C SER A 137 -5.72 -2.01 -11.11
N ILE A 138 -6.64 -2.61 -10.35
CA ILE A 138 -6.36 -3.72 -9.43
C ILE A 138 -5.85 -4.94 -10.19
N PHE A 139 -6.48 -5.26 -11.32
CA PHE A 139 -6.04 -6.33 -12.22
C PHE A 139 -4.61 -6.13 -12.71
N THR A 140 -4.28 -4.92 -13.15
CA THR A 140 -2.93 -4.61 -13.64
C THR A 140 -1.91 -4.72 -12.50
N LEU A 141 -2.26 -4.25 -11.30
CA LEU A 141 -1.40 -4.33 -10.12
C LEU A 141 -1.12 -5.80 -9.73
N PHE A 142 -2.17 -6.62 -9.56
CA PHE A 142 -1.99 -8.05 -9.24
C PHE A 142 -1.28 -8.80 -10.37
N GLY A 143 -1.56 -8.46 -11.63
CA GLY A 143 -0.88 -9.05 -12.79
C GLY A 143 0.61 -8.78 -12.78
N LEU A 144 1.03 -7.55 -12.49
CA LEU A 144 2.44 -7.19 -12.35
C LEU A 144 3.09 -7.92 -11.18
N VAL A 145 2.40 -7.98 -10.04
CA VAL A 145 2.87 -8.72 -8.85
C VAL A 145 3.07 -10.20 -9.17
N TYR A 146 2.09 -10.88 -9.76
CA TYR A 146 2.21 -12.31 -10.08
C TYR A 146 3.19 -12.60 -11.22
N TYR A 147 3.37 -11.68 -12.16
CA TYR A 147 4.29 -11.88 -13.29
C TYR A 147 5.74 -11.56 -12.95
N LEU A 148 6.01 -10.46 -12.23
CA LEU A 148 7.36 -9.96 -11.98
C LEU A 148 8.03 -10.60 -10.75
N ILE A 149 7.24 -10.94 -9.72
CA ILE A 149 7.79 -11.42 -8.45
C ILE A 149 8.44 -12.80 -8.54
N PRO A 150 7.81 -13.83 -9.14
CA PRO A 150 8.39 -15.17 -9.19
C PRO A 150 9.75 -15.21 -9.88
N ASN A 151 10.63 -16.12 -9.46
CA ASN A 151 11.99 -16.21 -10.03
C ASN A 151 12.01 -16.67 -11.49
N LYS A 152 11.00 -17.44 -11.90
CA LYS A 152 10.84 -17.90 -13.28
C LYS A 152 9.64 -17.22 -13.90
N ARG A 153 9.77 -16.81 -15.16
CA ARG A 153 8.66 -16.23 -15.94
C ARG A 153 7.54 -17.27 -16.03
N ILE A 154 6.39 -16.94 -15.46
CA ILE A 154 5.14 -17.66 -15.70
C ILE A 154 4.55 -17.19 -17.03
N GLY A 155 3.76 -18.04 -17.70
CA GLY A 155 3.06 -17.63 -18.93
C GLY A 155 2.13 -16.44 -18.65
N LEU A 156 2.05 -15.49 -19.58
CA LEU A 156 1.20 -14.29 -19.43
C LEU A 156 -0.27 -14.64 -19.17
N ARG A 157 -0.76 -15.74 -19.75
CA ARG A 157 -2.13 -16.25 -19.52
C ARG A 157 -2.35 -16.71 -18.08
N THR A 158 -1.38 -17.43 -17.50
CA THR A 158 -1.40 -17.84 -16.10
C THR A 158 -1.43 -16.63 -15.18
N ALA A 159 -0.55 -15.64 -15.42
CA ALA A 159 -0.51 -14.41 -14.64
C ALA A 159 -1.83 -13.62 -14.72
N ALA A 160 -2.42 -13.53 -15.92
CA ALA A 160 -3.70 -12.85 -16.13
C ALA A 160 -4.85 -13.56 -15.38
N ILE A 161 -4.88 -14.89 -15.36
CA ILE A 161 -5.93 -15.63 -14.64
C ILE A 161 -5.77 -15.47 -13.12
N SER A 162 -4.54 -15.51 -12.60
CA SER A 162 -4.26 -15.19 -11.19
C SER A 162 -4.69 -13.77 -10.84
N ALA A 163 -4.39 -12.81 -11.71
CA ALA A 163 -4.73 -11.42 -11.49
C ALA A 163 -6.25 -11.19 -11.51
N LEU A 164 -6.96 -11.85 -12.43
CA LEU A 164 -8.42 -11.74 -12.52
C LEU A 164 -9.09 -12.30 -11.27
N SER A 165 -8.70 -13.49 -10.84
CA SER A 165 -9.25 -14.13 -9.64
C SER A 165 -8.94 -13.30 -8.38
N ALA A 166 -7.70 -12.84 -8.23
CA ALA A 166 -7.31 -11.97 -7.12
C ALA A 166 -8.07 -10.64 -7.13
N SER A 167 -8.31 -10.04 -8.30
CA SER A 167 -9.03 -8.76 -8.41
C SER A 167 -10.49 -8.88 -8.01
N VAL A 168 -11.16 -9.95 -8.45
CA VAL A 168 -12.55 -10.23 -8.05
C VAL A 168 -12.63 -10.47 -6.53
N LEU A 169 -11.75 -11.30 -6.00
CA LEU A 169 -11.66 -11.54 -4.56
C LEU A 169 -11.32 -10.28 -3.77
N TRP A 170 -10.50 -9.39 -4.31
CA TRP A 170 -10.16 -8.11 -3.71
C TRP A 170 -11.36 -7.14 -3.67
N GLU A 171 -12.20 -7.11 -4.71
CA GLU A 171 -13.44 -6.33 -4.66
C GLU A 171 -14.39 -6.84 -3.57
N ILE A 172 -14.52 -8.17 -3.45
CA ILE A 172 -15.29 -8.81 -2.38
C ILE A 172 -14.67 -8.46 -1.01
N ALA A 173 -13.35 -8.49 -0.90
CA ALA A 173 -12.60 -8.11 0.29
C ALA A 173 -12.94 -6.71 0.77
N LYS A 174 -12.86 -5.74 -0.15
CA LYS A 174 -13.11 -4.33 0.14
C LYS A 174 -14.53 -4.12 0.65
N GLN A 175 -15.51 -4.75 0.01
CA GLN A 175 -16.91 -4.66 0.43
C GLN A 175 -17.15 -5.33 1.78
N GLY A 176 -16.62 -6.55 1.96
CA GLY A 176 -16.73 -7.30 3.22
C GLY A 176 -16.09 -6.58 4.40
N PHE A 177 -14.91 -5.99 4.20
CA PHE A 177 -14.24 -5.20 5.22
C PHE A 177 -14.93 -3.87 5.50
N GLY A 178 -15.49 -3.22 4.48
CA GLY A 178 -16.33 -2.04 4.64
C GLY A 178 -17.57 -2.33 5.48
N PHE A 179 -18.19 -3.50 5.30
CA PHE A 179 -19.28 -3.98 6.16
C PHE A 179 -18.81 -4.25 7.59
N TYR A 180 -17.66 -4.92 7.75
CA TYR A 180 -17.05 -5.22 9.06
C TYR A 180 -16.81 -3.94 9.88
N ILE A 181 -16.12 -2.94 9.31
CA ILE A 181 -15.85 -1.67 10.01
C ILE A 181 -17.16 -0.98 10.43
N LYS A 182 -18.17 -0.91 9.55
CA LYS A 182 -19.43 -0.23 9.86
C LYS A 182 -20.13 -0.80 11.10
N HIS A 183 -20.09 -2.12 11.29
CA HIS A 183 -20.75 -2.77 12.42
C HIS A 183 -19.87 -2.76 13.68
N PHE A 184 -18.57 -3.01 13.54
CA PHE A 184 -17.64 -3.12 14.66
C PHE A 184 -17.10 -1.77 15.16
N ALA A 185 -17.22 -0.68 14.39
CA ALA A 185 -16.84 0.66 14.85
C ALA A 185 -17.61 1.11 16.10
N SER A 186 -18.82 0.59 16.31
CA SER A 186 -19.62 0.82 17.52
C SER A 186 -18.93 0.32 18.80
N LEU A 187 -18.11 -0.75 18.70
CA LEU A 187 -17.34 -1.33 19.81
C LEU A 187 -16.09 -0.52 20.16
N GLY A 188 -15.68 0.42 19.30
CA GLY A 188 -14.52 1.29 19.52
C GLY A 188 -14.66 2.18 20.77
N ARG A 189 -15.89 2.42 21.23
CA ARG A 189 -16.18 3.20 22.43
C ARG A 189 -15.78 2.49 23.73
N ILE A 190 -15.71 1.16 23.72
CA ILE A 190 -15.36 0.32 24.89
C ILE A 190 -13.92 -0.20 24.77
N TYR A 191 -13.51 -0.63 23.58
CA TYR A 191 -12.22 -1.31 23.36
C TYR A 191 -11.08 -0.40 22.88
N GLY A 192 -11.36 0.88 22.56
CA GLY A 192 -10.34 1.89 22.26
C GLY A 192 -9.26 1.43 21.28
N ALA A 193 -7.99 1.62 21.64
CA ALA A 193 -6.84 1.30 20.79
C ALA A 193 -6.66 -0.19 20.46
N TYR A 194 -7.18 -1.11 21.28
CA TYR A 194 -7.06 -2.56 21.01
C TYR A 194 -7.85 -2.98 19.77
N LEU A 195 -8.98 -2.31 19.50
CA LEU A 195 -9.79 -2.59 18.31
C LEU A 195 -9.00 -2.33 17.02
N LEU A 196 -8.13 -1.31 17.01
CA LEU A 196 -7.32 -0.97 15.84
C LEU A 196 -6.36 -2.09 15.47
N LEU A 197 -5.70 -2.72 16.46
CA LEU A 197 -4.81 -3.86 16.22
C LEU A 197 -5.54 -5.05 15.60
N VAL A 198 -6.73 -5.38 16.12
CA VAL A 198 -7.54 -6.48 15.61
C VAL A 198 -8.02 -6.21 14.18
N VAL A 199 -8.50 -4.99 13.91
CA VAL A 199 -8.97 -4.57 12.57
C VAL A 199 -7.83 -4.65 11.55
N VAL A 200 -6.65 -4.15 11.89
CA VAL A 200 -5.47 -4.18 11.01
C VAL A 200 -5.01 -5.63 10.78
N ALA A 201 -4.93 -6.45 11.83
CA ALA A 201 -4.57 -7.86 11.71
C ALA A 201 -5.55 -8.63 10.82
N PHE A 202 -6.86 -8.40 10.99
CA PHE A 202 -7.90 -8.99 10.16
C PHE A 202 -7.77 -8.58 8.69
N TRP A 203 -7.50 -7.29 8.43
CA TRP A 203 -7.29 -6.80 7.06
C TRP A 203 -6.08 -7.45 6.39
N ILE A 204 -4.96 -7.56 7.13
CA ILE A 204 -3.73 -8.22 6.64
C ILE A 204 -4.01 -9.70 6.35
N TYR A 205 -4.71 -10.39 7.25
CA TYR A 205 -5.07 -11.80 7.08
C TYR A 205 -5.93 -12.01 5.83
N TYR A 206 -6.98 -11.22 5.67
CA TYR A 206 -7.87 -11.32 4.51
C TYR A 206 -7.14 -10.99 3.20
N SER A 207 -6.31 -9.94 3.20
CA SER A 207 -5.49 -9.58 2.03
C SER A 207 -4.52 -10.71 1.64
N SER A 208 -3.95 -11.39 2.63
CA SER A 208 -3.06 -12.53 2.40
C SER A 208 -3.80 -13.73 1.80
N LEU A 209 -5.03 -14.00 2.24
CA LEU A 209 -5.88 -15.05 1.65
C LEU A 209 -6.19 -14.76 0.19
N VAL A 210 -6.63 -13.54 -0.13
CA VAL A 210 -6.90 -13.12 -1.52
C VAL A 210 -5.66 -13.32 -2.39
N PHE A 211 -4.50 -12.91 -1.90
CA PHE A 211 -3.24 -13.04 -2.61
C PHE A 211 -2.84 -14.49 -2.89
N ILE A 212 -2.96 -15.38 -1.91
CA ILE A 212 -2.58 -16.80 -2.05
C ILE A 212 -3.58 -17.54 -2.95
N ILE A 213 -4.90 -17.37 -2.71
CA ILE A 213 -5.94 -18.03 -3.50
C ILE A 213 -5.86 -17.62 -4.97
N GLY A 214 -5.61 -16.33 -5.25
CA GLY A 214 -5.40 -15.85 -6.62
C GLY A 214 -4.24 -16.56 -7.33
N ALA A 215 -3.12 -16.76 -6.62
CA ALA A 215 -1.96 -17.46 -7.17
C ALA A 215 -2.26 -18.95 -7.44
N GLU A 216 -2.91 -19.65 -6.50
CA GLU A 216 -3.27 -21.06 -6.61
C GLU A 216 -4.20 -21.33 -7.80
N ILE A 217 -5.21 -20.47 -8.02
CA ILE A 217 -6.12 -20.58 -9.17
C ILE A 217 -5.35 -20.50 -10.50
N GLY A 218 -4.36 -19.62 -10.59
CA GLY A 218 -3.51 -19.55 -11.78
C GLY A 218 -2.64 -20.79 -11.95
N GLN A 219 -2.08 -21.32 -10.86
CA GLN A 219 -1.31 -22.56 -10.92
C GLN A 219 -2.16 -23.74 -11.39
N LEU A 220 -3.39 -23.90 -10.88
CA LEU A 220 -4.34 -24.92 -11.33
C LEU A 220 -4.65 -24.80 -12.83
N TYR A 221 -4.81 -23.57 -13.33
CA TYR A 221 -4.97 -23.35 -14.77
C TYR A 221 -3.71 -23.75 -15.56
N ARG A 222 -2.53 -23.44 -15.03
CA ARG A 222 -1.25 -23.81 -15.67
C ARG A 222 -1.12 -25.32 -15.78
N GLU A 223 -1.42 -26.05 -14.72
CA GLU A 223 -1.37 -27.52 -14.68
C GLU A 223 -2.32 -28.15 -15.70
N ARG A 224 -3.57 -27.66 -15.77
CA ARG A 224 -4.54 -28.13 -16.77
C ARG A 224 -4.15 -27.82 -18.21
N SER A 225 -3.41 -26.74 -18.46
CA SER A 225 -2.96 -26.40 -19.82
C SER A 225 -1.71 -27.17 -20.24
N THR A 226 -1.00 -27.81 -19.31
CA THR A 226 0.20 -28.62 -19.56
C THR A 226 -0.06 -30.13 -19.52
N ALA A 227 -1.23 -30.56 -19.04
CA ALA A 227 -1.74 -31.92 -19.09
C ALA A 227 -2.42 -32.19 -20.44
#